data_AF-A0A8H4Q2E5-F1
#
_entry.id   AF-A0A8H4Q2E5-F1
#
_cell.length_a   1.000
_cell.length_b   1.000
_cell.length_c   1.000
_cell.angle_alpha   90.00
_cell.angle_beta   90.00
_cell.angle_gamma   90.00
#
_symmetry.space_group_name_H-M   'P 1'
#
loop_
_entity.id
_entity.type
_entity.pdbx_description
1 polymer ?
#
loop_
_entity_poly.entity_id
_entity_poly.type
_entity_poly.pdbx_seq_one_letter_code
_entity_poly.pdbx_strand_id
1 'polypeptide(L)'
;MSEAEEEAYTFRHDVNPATAALTVRVVVDGPFSALKHTFFRSATGPPPDKAAVESQERKTVGFLAIVGTPAASRIVKWAQSGHSHGRNGEVLAEDDRTLPNKIWARRAIAMANLLGFPRTPSFDNGLRRDLGEGEAEELKGIYKYSHVEVKLAVHAIYLVLRDFLPQAREPFTMDQLKVLKRARWSDGSKPEFRIVVSRMNCGNCKKMLDKLYQVTGVKFHPVIGQRVENYKYEQQVVHRNKRRRDRDDEDGSSPDEAPPPSHLRTRPDPQTPPAKRIEGQAATPQSYPEKYLPGTPVYDWPTVPR
;
A
#
# COMPACT_ATOMS: atom_id res chain seq x y z
N MET A 1 2.39 37.95 10.24
CA MET A 1 2.26 36.55 9.76
C MET A 1 3.66 35.97 9.77
N SER A 2 4.02 35.20 10.80
CA SER A 2 5.32 34.55 10.87
C SER A 2 5.41 33.52 9.76
N GLU A 3 6.50 33.56 8.99
CA GLU A 3 6.88 32.45 8.11
C GLU A 3 6.85 31.17 8.94
N ALA A 4 6.09 30.16 8.49
CA ALA A 4 6.16 28.85 9.11
C ALA A 4 7.58 28.34 8.86
N GLU A 5 8.42 28.33 9.89
CA GLU A 5 9.72 27.66 9.83
C GLU A 5 9.52 26.29 9.20
N GLU A 6 10.32 26.00 8.18
CA GLU A 6 10.23 24.76 7.42
C GLU A 6 10.65 23.61 8.34
N GLU A 7 9.67 22.94 8.96
CA GLU A 7 9.92 21.84 9.89
C GLU A 7 10.68 20.71 9.18
N ALA A 8 11.93 20.49 9.59
CA ALA A 8 12.78 19.44 9.05
C ALA A 8 12.70 18.18 9.94
N TYR A 9 12.40 17.04 9.33
CA TYR A 9 12.32 15.75 10.01
C TYR A 9 13.40 14.80 9.48
N THR A 10 14.29 14.33 10.34
CA THR A 10 15.36 13.39 9.99
C THR A 10 15.14 12.03 10.64
N PHE A 11 15.01 10.98 9.83
CA PHE A 11 14.75 9.60 10.23
C PHE A 11 16.04 8.77 10.23
N ARG A 12 16.46 8.29 11.39
CA ARG A 12 17.48 7.27 11.56
C ARG A 12 16.83 5.91 11.81
N HIS A 13 17.19 4.92 11.00
CA HIS A 13 16.72 3.54 11.13
C HIS A 13 17.85 2.70 11.73
N ASP A 14 17.63 2.14 12.91
CA ASP A 14 18.53 1.20 13.56
C ASP A 14 17.86 -0.19 13.54
N VAL A 15 18.34 -1.11 12.70
CA VAL A 15 17.80 -2.48 12.63
C VAL A 15 18.63 -3.42 13.51
N ASN A 16 17.96 -4.15 14.40
CA ASN A 16 18.62 -5.18 15.20
C ASN A 16 18.72 -6.49 14.38
N PRO A 17 19.93 -6.97 14.06
CA PRO A 17 20.11 -8.13 13.20
C PRO A 17 19.65 -9.45 13.84
N ALA A 18 19.64 -9.53 15.19
CA ALA A 18 19.23 -10.74 15.89
C ALA A 18 17.71 -10.90 15.99
N THR A 19 16.97 -9.80 15.98
CA THR A 19 15.51 -9.79 16.18
C THR A 19 14.73 -9.29 14.96
N ALA A 20 15.41 -8.72 13.97
CA ALA A 20 14.82 -7.91 12.91
C ALA A 20 13.84 -6.85 13.44
N ALA A 21 14.08 -6.31 14.64
CA ALA A 21 13.36 -5.16 15.15
C ALA A 21 13.89 -3.87 14.51
N LEU A 22 13.00 -2.96 14.14
CA LEU A 22 13.35 -1.67 13.55
C LEU A 22 13.12 -0.56 14.58
N THR A 23 14.19 0.00 15.12
CA THR A 23 14.12 1.23 15.92
C THR A 23 14.28 2.44 15.01
N VAL A 24 13.36 3.39 15.15
CA VAL A 24 13.37 4.65 14.41
C VAL A 24 13.60 5.78 15.40
N ARG A 25 14.59 6.61 15.11
CA ARG A 25 14.79 7.89 15.80
C ARG A 25 14.50 9.02 14.82
N VAL A 26 13.56 9.88 15.18
CA VAL A 26 13.21 11.05 14.39
C VAL A 26 13.74 12.28 15.12
N VAL A 27 14.71 12.94 14.52
CA VAL A 27 15.19 14.25 14.94
C VAL A 27 14.33 15.28 14.23
N VAL A 28 13.78 16.23 14.98
CA VAL A 28 12.84 17.23 14.46
C VAL A 28 13.32 18.60 14.87
N ASP A 29 13.44 19.49 13.89
CA ASP A 29 13.52 20.93 14.14
C ASP A 29 12.07 21.44 14.11
N GLY A 30 11.43 21.50 15.29
CA GLY A 30 10.00 21.80 15.40
C GLY A 30 9.41 21.54 16.79
N PRO A 31 8.06 21.49 16.92
CA PRO A 31 7.39 21.42 18.22
C PRO A 31 7.52 20.08 18.94
N PHE A 32 8.12 19.07 18.31
CA PHE A 32 8.31 17.75 18.90
C PHE A 32 9.77 17.57 19.32
N SER A 33 10.02 17.22 20.58
CA SER A 33 11.34 16.77 21.03
C SER A 33 11.76 15.51 20.27
N ALA A 34 13.07 15.25 20.10
CA ALA A 34 13.57 14.04 19.43
C ALA A 34 12.79 12.77 19.84
N LEU A 35 12.25 12.09 18.83
CA LEU A 35 11.27 11.02 19.00
C LEU A 35 11.93 9.67 18.77
N LYS A 36 11.64 8.68 19.62
CA LYS A 36 12.09 7.30 19.44
C LYS A 36 10.91 6.35 19.45
N HIS A 37 10.83 5.51 18.42
CA HIS A 37 9.85 4.43 18.33
C HIS A 37 10.53 3.12 17.91
N THR A 38 10.01 1.97 18.31
CA THR A 38 10.55 0.67 17.90
C THR A 38 9.44 -0.24 17.42
N PHE A 39 9.55 -0.67 16.17
CA PHE A 39 8.71 -1.70 15.57
C PHE A 39 9.33 -3.06 15.90
N PHE A 40 8.77 -3.73 16.90
CA PHE A 40 9.20 -5.06 17.28
C PHE A 40 8.61 -6.11 16.34
N ARG A 41 9.35 -7.20 16.14
CA ARG A 41 8.85 -8.40 15.48
C ARG A 41 8.00 -9.21 16.46
N SER A 42 6.91 -9.81 16.00
CA SER A 42 6.10 -10.71 16.82
C SER A 42 6.94 -11.90 17.28
N ALA A 43 6.86 -12.21 18.57
CA ALA A 43 7.53 -13.38 19.16
C ALA A 43 6.95 -14.72 18.66
N THR A 44 5.73 -14.69 18.09
CA THR A 44 5.08 -15.88 17.52
C THR A 44 5.45 -16.13 16.06
N GLY A 45 6.23 -15.24 15.44
CA GLY A 45 6.71 -15.41 14.07
C GLY A 45 7.93 -16.33 14.00
N PRO A 46 8.28 -16.83 12.79
CA PRO A 46 9.53 -17.57 12.62
C PRO A 46 10.73 -16.69 12.99
N PRO A 47 11.86 -17.29 13.43
CA PRO A 47 13.10 -16.56 13.68
C PRO A 47 13.45 -15.67 12.48
N PRO A 48 14.02 -14.47 12.72
CA PRO A 48 14.42 -13.60 11.63
C PRO A 48 15.58 -14.22 10.87
N ASP A 49 15.45 -14.28 9.55
CA ASP A 49 16.54 -14.57 8.64
C ASP A 49 17.15 -13.26 8.10
N LYS A 50 18.23 -13.39 7.33
CA LYS A 50 18.90 -12.25 6.69
C LYS A 50 17.93 -11.40 5.87
N ALA A 51 17.03 -12.08 5.17
CA ALA A 51 16.10 -11.45 4.25
C ALA A 51 15.04 -10.61 5.01
N ALA A 52 14.59 -11.07 6.18
CA ALA A 52 13.77 -10.28 7.08
C ALA A 52 14.49 -9.04 7.63
N VAL A 53 15.77 -9.14 8.00
CA VAL A 53 16.57 -8.00 8.47
C VAL A 53 16.69 -6.94 7.36
N GLU A 54 17.09 -7.35 6.15
CA GLU A 54 17.16 -6.47 4.98
C GLU A 54 15.81 -5.82 4.64
N SER A 55 14.70 -6.55 4.86
CA SER A 55 13.36 -6.01 4.62
C SER A 55 13.04 -4.83 5.54
N GLN A 56 13.57 -4.80 6.77
CA GLN A 56 13.35 -3.73 7.74
C GLN A 56 14.08 -2.45 7.35
N GLU A 57 15.28 -2.58 6.80
CA GLU A 57 16.07 -1.43 6.31
C GLU A 57 15.31 -0.68 5.22
N ARG A 58 14.56 -1.41 4.39
CA ARG A 58 13.76 -0.86 3.29
C ARG A 58 12.42 -0.26 3.72
N LYS A 59 11.96 -0.48 4.96
CA LYS A 59 10.65 0.00 5.39
C LYS A 59 10.54 1.51 5.29
N THR A 60 9.40 1.95 4.77
CA THR A 60 8.92 3.31 4.98
C THR A 60 8.22 3.31 6.33
N VAL A 61 8.50 4.31 7.15
CA VAL A 61 7.87 4.48 8.47
C VAL A 61 7.31 5.89 8.55
N GLY A 62 6.40 6.11 9.50
CA GLY A 62 5.85 7.43 9.73
C GLY A 62 4.92 7.45 10.91
N PHE A 63 4.40 8.64 11.20
CA PHE A 63 3.48 8.86 12.29
C PHE A 63 2.41 9.90 11.95
N LEU A 64 1.27 9.75 12.62
CA LEU A 64 0.17 10.70 12.62
C LEU A 64 0.32 11.59 13.86
N ALA A 65 0.26 12.90 13.68
CA ALA A 65 0.29 13.87 14.77
C ALA A 65 -0.89 14.84 14.69
N ILE A 66 -1.36 15.26 15.85
CA ILE A 66 -2.22 16.44 15.99
C ILE A 66 -1.30 17.63 16.18
N VAL A 67 -1.59 18.71 15.45
CA VAL A 67 -0.82 19.96 15.50
C VAL A 67 -1.64 21.00 16.25
N GLY A 68 -1.04 21.58 17.28
CA GLY A 68 -1.61 22.70 18.01
C GLY A 68 -0.49 23.63 18.45
N THR A 69 -0.65 24.28 19.60
CA THR A 69 0.51 24.87 20.29
C THR A 69 1.57 23.79 20.55
N PRO A 70 2.84 24.14 20.79
CA PRO A 70 3.88 23.14 21.12
C PRO A 70 3.44 22.18 22.24
N ALA A 71 2.75 22.69 23.27
CA ALA A 71 2.21 21.87 24.37
C ALA A 71 1.03 20.95 23.98
N ALA A 72 0.28 21.29 22.92
CA ALA A 72 -0.86 20.50 22.44
C ALA A 72 -0.47 19.54 21.31
N SER A 73 0.72 19.70 20.74
CA SER A 73 1.20 18.87 19.64
C SER A 73 1.60 17.49 20.16
N ARG A 74 0.97 16.44 19.63
CA ARG A 74 1.27 15.06 20.05
C ARG A 74 1.18 14.06 18.91
N ILE A 75 2.00 13.02 19.00
CA ILE A 75 1.88 11.83 18.15
C ILE A 75 0.71 11.00 18.62
N VAL A 76 -0.09 10.56 17.66
CA VAL A 76 -1.26 9.72 17.90
C VAL A 76 -0.93 8.26 17.64
N LYS A 77 -0.31 7.96 16.49
CA LYS A 77 0.07 6.59 16.10
C LYS A 77 1.25 6.60 15.13
N TRP A 78 2.01 5.51 15.16
CA TRP A 78 3.05 5.14 14.23
C TRP A 78 2.56 4.10 13.23
N ALA A 79 3.18 4.05 12.05
CA ALA A 79 2.96 3.00 11.09
C ALA A 79 4.24 2.71 10.30
N GLN A 80 4.37 1.47 9.82
CA GLN A 80 5.40 1.09 8.85
C GLN A 80 4.78 0.51 7.58
N SER A 81 5.51 0.49 6.47
CA SER A 81 5.02 -0.09 5.22
C SER A 81 4.86 -1.60 5.33
N GLY A 82 3.86 -2.13 4.62
CA GLY A 82 3.49 -3.54 4.67
C GLY A 82 1.99 -3.73 4.87
N HIS A 83 1.57 -4.96 4.61
CA HIS A 83 0.17 -5.35 4.59
C HIS A 83 -0.11 -6.72 5.22
N SER A 84 0.93 -7.36 5.76
CA SER A 84 0.83 -8.62 6.51
C SER A 84 0.20 -9.77 5.73
N HIS A 85 0.36 -9.74 4.41
CA HIS A 85 -0.16 -10.75 3.50
C HIS A 85 1.03 -11.37 2.77
N GLY A 86 1.13 -12.70 2.81
CA GLY A 86 2.32 -13.47 2.42
C GLY A 86 2.64 -14.57 3.44
N ARG A 87 3.64 -15.41 3.15
CA ARG A 87 3.96 -16.63 3.94
C ARG A 87 4.17 -16.39 5.44
N ASN A 88 4.71 -15.23 5.81
CA ASN A 88 5.02 -14.90 7.20
C ASN A 88 3.90 -14.10 7.92
N GLY A 89 2.80 -13.77 7.23
CA GLY A 89 1.65 -13.09 7.82
C GLY A 89 1.95 -11.72 8.46
N GLU A 90 1.32 -11.45 9.61
CA GLU A 90 1.65 -10.29 10.45
C GLU A 90 2.93 -10.57 11.23
N VAL A 91 3.93 -9.73 11.00
CA VAL A 91 5.27 -9.89 11.58
C VAL A 91 5.53 -8.82 12.63
N LEU A 92 4.67 -7.80 12.76
CA LEU A 92 4.77 -6.81 13.84
C LEU A 92 4.21 -7.37 15.15
N ALA A 93 4.92 -7.12 16.24
CA ALA A 93 4.38 -7.31 17.58
C ALA A 93 3.24 -6.32 17.84
N GLU A 94 2.33 -6.71 18.73
CA GLU A 94 1.30 -5.80 19.22
C GLU A 94 1.93 -4.66 20.02
N ASP A 95 1.51 -3.44 19.69
CA ASP A 95 1.95 -2.21 20.35
C ASP A 95 0.88 -1.15 20.21
N ASP A 96 0.48 -0.57 21.34
CA ASP A 96 -0.56 0.47 21.40
C ASP A 96 -0.17 1.75 20.69
N ARG A 97 1.10 1.95 20.33
CA ARG A 97 1.51 3.13 19.56
C ARG A 97 1.58 2.87 18.06
N THR A 98 1.53 1.61 17.62
CA THR A 98 1.67 1.21 16.22
C THR A 98 0.33 0.81 15.61
N LEU A 99 0.12 1.15 14.33
CA LEU A 99 -0.98 0.63 13.54
C LEU A 99 -0.64 -0.79 13.04
N PRO A 100 -1.35 -1.85 13.46
CA PRO A 100 -1.12 -3.20 12.96
C PRO A 100 -1.37 -3.27 11.45
N ASN A 101 -0.40 -3.80 10.70
CA ASN A 101 -0.42 -3.78 9.25
C ASN A 101 -1.64 -4.54 8.69
N LYS A 102 -1.95 -5.72 9.22
CA LYS A 102 -3.09 -6.55 8.80
C LYS A 102 -4.42 -5.80 8.89
N ILE A 103 -4.65 -5.12 10.01
CA ILE A 103 -5.91 -4.41 10.28
C ILE A 103 -6.00 -3.15 9.40
N TRP A 104 -4.95 -2.33 9.41
CA TRP A 104 -5.00 -1.02 8.75
C TRP A 104 -4.85 -1.09 7.25
N ALA A 105 -4.19 -2.11 6.69
CA ALA A 105 -4.24 -2.41 5.26
C ALA A 105 -5.67 -2.69 4.79
N ARG A 106 -6.40 -3.55 5.52
CA ARG A 106 -7.79 -3.90 5.17
C ARG A 106 -8.73 -2.70 5.31
N ARG A 107 -8.62 -1.94 6.39
CA ARG A 107 -9.39 -0.70 6.57
C ARG A 107 -9.08 0.34 5.49
N ALA A 108 -7.82 0.44 5.06
CA ALA A 108 -7.43 1.30 3.95
C ALA A 108 -8.07 0.88 2.62
N ILE A 109 -8.10 -0.43 2.31
CA ILE A 109 -8.80 -0.95 1.13
C ILE A 109 -10.30 -0.66 1.21
N ALA A 110 -10.93 -0.93 2.35
CA ALA A 110 -12.35 -0.66 2.56
C ALA A 110 -12.68 0.83 2.36
N MET A 111 -11.85 1.73 2.89
CA MET A 111 -11.99 3.17 2.67
C MET A 111 -11.76 3.55 1.20
N ALA A 112 -10.76 2.98 0.53
CA ALA A 112 -10.51 3.23 -0.88
C ALA A 112 -11.71 2.81 -1.76
N ASN A 113 -12.31 1.66 -1.46
CA ASN A 113 -13.54 1.19 -2.11
C ASN A 113 -14.69 2.16 -1.91
N LEU A 114 -14.93 2.57 -0.67
CA LEU A 114 -15.99 3.52 -0.32
C LEU A 114 -15.82 4.85 -1.07
N LEU A 115 -14.58 5.31 -1.26
CA LEU A 115 -14.26 6.53 -1.99
C LEU A 115 -14.25 6.37 -3.53
N GLY A 116 -14.51 5.17 -4.04
CA GLY A 116 -14.58 4.88 -5.48
C GLY A 116 -13.22 4.74 -6.17
N PHE A 117 -12.16 4.41 -5.43
CA PHE A 117 -10.85 4.18 -6.04
C PHE A 117 -10.76 2.80 -6.70
N PRO A 118 -10.14 2.68 -7.88
CA PRO A 118 -10.02 1.40 -8.56
C PRO A 118 -9.01 0.49 -7.87
N ARG A 119 -9.48 -0.71 -7.50
CA ARG A 119 -8.66 -1.83 -7.00
C ARG A 119 -7.91 -2.54 -8.13
N THR A 120 -7.03 -1.82 -8.81
CA THR A 120 -6.16 -2.42 -9.82
C THR A 120 -5.14 -3.35 -9.15
N PRO A 121 -4.98 -4.61 -9.59
CA PRO A 121 -4.12 -5.60 -8.95
C PRO A 121 -2.62 -5.40 -9.22
N SER A 122 -2.18 -4.19 -9.55
CA SER A 122 -0.78 -3.92 -9.86
C SER A 122 0.09 -4.33 -8.67
N PHE A 123 1.00 -5.29 -8.90
CA PHE A 123 1.86 -5.94 -7.89
C PHE A 123 1.15 -6.91 -6.93
N ASP A 124 -0.17 -7.07 -7.00
CA ASP A 124 -0.90 -8.08 -6.22
C ASP A 124 -0.84 -9.47 -6.86
N ASN A 125 -0.45 -9.59 -8.13
CA ASN A 125 -0.43 -10.86 -8.86
C ASN A 125 0.46 -11.94 -8.22
N GLY A 126 1.50 -11.54 -7.48
CA GLY A 126 2.34 -12.46 -6.71
C GLY A 126 1.65 -13.00 -5.46
N LEU A 127 0.79 -12.19 -4.84
CA LEU A 127 0.00 -12.56 -3.67
C LEU A 127 -1.13 -13.53 -4.04
N ARG A 128 -1.70 -13.41 -5.24
CA ARG A 128 -2.86 -14.19 -5.70
C ARG A 128 -2.58 -15.66 -6.02
N ARG A 129 -1.32 -16.09 -6.09
CA ARG A 129 -0.98 -17.47 -6.49
C ARG A 129 -1.37 -18.52 -5.47
N ASP A 130 -1.35 -18.15 -4.19
CA ASP A 130 -1.55 -19.07 -3.07
C ASP A 130 -2.90 -18.86 -2.37
N LEU A 131 -3.79 -18.01 -2.93
CA LEU A 131 -5.06 -17.61 -2.32
C LEU A 131 -6.26 -18.13 -3.11
N GLY A 132 -7.35 -18.44 -2.41
CA GLY A 132 -8.64 -18.69 -3.04
C GLY A 132 -9.18 -17.44 -3.76
N GLU A 133 -10.08 -17.62 -4.72
CA GLU A 133 -10.59 -16.53 -5.56
C GLU A 133 -11.26 -15.42 -4.74
N GLY A 134 -12.03 -15.78 -3.71
CA GLY A 134 -12.66 -14.81 -2.80
C GLY A 134 -11.65 -13.97 -2.03
N GLU A 135 -10.64 -14.60 -1.42
CA GLU A 135 -9.59 -13.90 -0.66
C GLU A 135 -8.73 -13.01 -1.58
N ALA A 136 -8.42 -13.49 -2.79
CA ALA A 136 -7.73 -12.71 -3.80
C ALA A 136 -8.50 -11.45 -4.23
N GLU A 137 -9.84 -11.51 -4.30
CA GLU A 137 -10.67 -10.36 -4.63
C GLU A 137 -10.84 -9.40 -3.43
N GLU A 138 -10.86 -9.90 -2.19
CA GLU A 138 -10.88 -9.06 -0.99
C GLU A 138 -9.60 -8.21 -0.87
N LEU A 139 -8.46 -8.79 -1.20
CA LEU A 139 -7.14 -8.17 -1.05
C LEU A 139 -6.67 -7.42 -2.29
N LYS A 140 -7.53 -7.31 -3.29
CA LYS A 140 -7.21 -6.58 -4.51
C LYS A 140 -6.91 -5.11 -4.19
N GLY A 141 -5.81 -4.60 -4.73
CA GLY A 141 -5.28 -3.28 -4.44
C GLY A 141 -4.53 -3.15 -3.11
N ILE A 142 -4.30 -4.26 -2.38
CA ILE A 142 -3.63 -4.21 -1.07
C ILE A 142 -2.26 -3.56 -1.14
N TYR A 143 -1.47 -3.84 -2.18
CA TYR A 143 -0.17 -3.20 -2.34
C TYR A 143 -0.29 -1.67 -2.43
N LYS A 144 -1.23 -1.20 -3.25
CA LYS A 144 -1.45 0.23 -3.55
C LYS A 144 -1.99 1.03 -2.36
N TYR A 145 -2.82 0.41 -1.52
CA TYR A 145 -3.53 1.12 -0.45
C TYR A 145 -2.96 0.86 0.96
N SER A 146 -2.00 -0.05 1.12
CA SER A 146 -1.36 -0.34 2.42
C SER A 146 -0.15 0.53 2.75
N HIS A 147 0.01 1.63 2.03
CA HIS A 147 1.05 2.62 2.26
C HIS A 147 0.86 3.31 3.63
N VAL A 148 1.95 3.83 4.19
CA VAL A 148 1.98 4.41 5.54
C VAL A 148 1.03 5.59 5.63
N GLU A 149 1.09 6.48 4.64
CA GLU A 149 0.28 7.71 4.53
C GLU A 149 -1.21 7.39 4.57
N VAL A 150 -1.62 6.38 3.80
CA VAL A 150 -3.03 5.98 3.70
C VAL A 150 -3.50 5.39 5.02
N LYS A 151 -2.71 4.49 5.63
CA LYS A 151 -3.09 3.90 6.93
C LYS A 151 -3.24 4.96 8.02
N LEU A 152 -2.33 5.93 8.07
CA LEU A 152 -2.39 7.03 9.03
C LEU A 152 -3.58 7.97 8.76
N ALA A 153 -3.84 8.33 7.50
CA ALA A 153 -4.97 9.16 7.13
C ALA A 153 -6.31 8.48 7.46
N VAL A 154 -6.44 7.19 7.14
CA VAL A 154 -7.64 6.41 7.46
C VAL A 154 -7.80 6.29 8.98
N HIS A 155 -6.72 6.08 9.74
CA HIS A 155 -6.77 6.10 11.19
C HIS A 155 -7.27 7.44 11.75
N ALA A 156 -6.82 8.56 11.21
CA ALA A 156 -7.31 9.87 11.61
C ALA A 156 -8.82 10.03 11.39
N ILE A 157 -9.34 9.58 10.24
CA ILE A 157 -10.79 9.59 9.97
C ILE A 157 -11.55 8.74 11.01
N TYR A 158 -11.02 7.58 11.38
CA TYR A 158 -11.63 6.73 12.40
C TYR A 158 -11.68 7.43 13.76
N LEU A 159 -10.64 8.19 14.14
CA LEU A 159 -10.63 8.97 15.37
C LEU A 159 -11.70 10.06 15.35
N VAL A 160 -11.78 10.82 14.25
CA VAL A 160 -12.78 11.88 14.11
C VAL A 160 -14.20 11.28 14.09
N LEU A 161 -14.42 10.18 13.39
CA LEU A 161 -15.71 9.48 13.41
C LEU A 161 -16.09 9.04 14.82
N ARG A 162 -15.15 8.49 15.60
CA ARG A 162 -15.43 8.06 16.97
C ARG A 162 -15.87 9.23 17.86
N ASP A 163 -15.26 10.39 17.69
CA ASP A 163 -15.54 11.55 18.54
C ASP A 163 -16.83 12.27 18.13
N PHE A 164 -17.15 12.36 16.84
CA PHE A 164 -18.33 13.09 16.33
C PHE A 164 -19.54 12.19 16.02
N LEU A 165 -19.32 10.90 15.85
CA LEU A 165 -20.33 9.88 15.54
C LEU A 165 -20.03 8.60 16.36
N PRO A 166 -20.08 8.64 17.71
CA PRO A 166 -19.68 7.51 18.56
C PRO A 166 -20.51 6.24 18.36
N GLN A 167 -21.70 6.37 17.77
CA GLN A 167 -22.58 5.25 17.42
C GLN A 167 -22.28 4.64 16.05
N ALA A 168 -21.45 5.28 15.22
CA ALA A 168 -21.03 4.71 13.95
C ALA A 168 -20.24 3.41 14.20
N ARG A 169 -20.54 2.40 13.39
CA ARG A 169 -19.86 1.11 13.38
C ARG A 169 -19.42 0.82 11.96
N GLU A 170 -18.34 0.05 11.84
CA GLU A 170 -17.87 -0.44 10.55
C GLU A 170 -18.87 -1.45 9.95
N PRO A 171 -19.00 -1.53 8.62
CA PRO A 171 -18.35 -0.69 7.61
C PRO A 171 -18.97 0.72 7.55
N PHE A 172 -18.14 1.74 7.36
CA PHE A 172 -18.63 3.11 7.25
C PHE A 172 -19.32 3.38 5.92
N THR A 173 -20.27 4.32 5.94
CA THR A 173 -20.98 4.78 4.74
C THR A 173 -20.49 6.15 4.28
N MET A 174 -20.77 6.50 3.02
CA MET A 174 -20.39 7.79 2.46
C MET A 174 -21.06 8.95 3.21
N ASP A 175 -22.28 8.76 3.70
CA ASP A 175 -23.00 9.80 4.43
C ASP A 175 -22.42 10.01 5.83
N GLN A 176 -21.99 8.95 6.51
CA GLN A 176 -21.23 9.08 7.76
C GLN A 176 -19.93 9.88 7.56
N LEU A 177 -19.22 9.66 6.44
CA LEU A 177 -18.02 10.44 6.12
C LEU A 177 -18.34 11.92 5.86
N LYS A 178 -19.43 12.22 5.15
CA LYS A 178 -19.84 13.60 4.83
C LYS A 178 -20.22 14.41 6.07
N VAL A 179 -20.74 13.77 7.12
CA VAL A 179 -21.05 14.45 8.39
C VAL A 179 -19.82 15.15 8.96
N LEU A 180 -18.63 14.57 8.77
CA LEU A 180 -17.38 15.15 9.26
C LEU A 180 -17.05 16.52 8.68
N LYS A 181 -17.64 16.93 7.54
CA LYS A 181 -17.42 18.28 6.98
C LYS A 181 -17.77 19.39 7.97
N ARG A 182 -18.73 19.09 8.86
CA ARG A 182 -19.22 20.00 9.90
C ARG A 182 -18.55 19.78 11.25
N ALA A 183 -17.70 18.77 11.40
CA ALA A 183 -16.99 18.48 12.64
C ALA A 183 -16.09 19.66 13.03
N ARG A 184 -16.13 20.04 14.31
CA ARG A 184 -15.30 21.07 14.93
C ARG A 184 -14.93 20.63 16.33
N TRP A 185 -13.66 20.79 16.71
CA TRP A 185 -13.23 20.55 18.08
C TRP A 185 -13.91 21.52 19.05
N SER A 186 -13.75 21.29 20.36
CA SER A 186 -14.36 22.13 21.40
C SER A 186 -13.92 23.60 21.34
N ASP A 187 -12.76 23.88 20.76
CA ASP A 187 -12.24 25.23 20.51
C ASP A 187 -12.77 25.86 19.20
N GLY A 188 -13.68 25.18 18.49
CA GLY A 188 -14.26 25.62 17.22
C GLY A 188 -13.38 25.39 15.99
N SER A 189 -12.16 24.87 16.15
CA SER A 189 -11.25 24.59 15.03
C SER A 189 -11.66 23.31 14.27
N LYS A 190 -11.21 23.18 13.02
CA LYS A 190 -11.46 21.97 12.22
C LYS A 190 -10.48 20.86 12.58
N PRO A 191 -10.87 19.58 12.43
CA PRO A 191 -9.93 18.47 12.46
C PRO A 191 -8.84 18.59 11.40
N GLU A 192 -7.60 18.75 11.86
CA GLU A 192 -6.39 18.79 11.02
C GLU A 192 -5.31 17.89 11.62
N PHE A 193 -4.58 17.18 10.76
CA PHE A 193 -3.52 16.25 11.18
C PHE A 193 -2.27 16.40 10.32
N ARG A 194 -1.10 16.20 10.92
CA ARG A 194 0.17 15.98 10.21
C ARG A 194 0.43 14.50 10.02
N ILE A 195 0.87 14.14 8.83
CA ILE A 195 1.32 12.80 8.48
C ILE A 195 2.78 12.92 8.09
N VAL A 196 3.68 12.55 8.99
CA VAL A 196 5.12 12.62 8.76
C VAL A 196 5.61 11.25 8.33
N VAL A 197 6.26 11.17 7.17
CA VAL A 197 6.77 9.90 6.63
C VAL A 197 8.24 9.99 6.27
N SER A 198 8.97 8.90 6.47
CA SER A 198 10.41 8.80 6.24
C SER A 198 10.81 8.86 4.76
N ARG A 199 9.85 8.68 3.84
CA ARG A 199 10.10 8.57 2.40
C ARG A 199 8.93 9.15 1.57
N MET A 200 9.27 9.50 0.33
CA MET A 200 8.53 10.24 -0.69
C MET A 200 7.01 9.99 -0.77
N ASN A 201 6.30 11.05 -1.17
CA ASN A 201 4.85 11.06 -1.40
C ASN A 201 4.45 10.24 -2.64
N CYS A 202 3.71 9.16 -2.44
CA CYS A 202 3.12 8.40 -3.53
C CYS A 202 1.93 9.16 -4.15
N GLY A 203 1.92 9.32 -5.48
CA GLY A 203 0.83 10.03 -6.18
C GLY A 203 -0.57 9.43 -5.95
N ASN A 204 -0.68 8.12 -5.71
CA ASN A 204 -1.95 7.49 -5.33
C ASN A 204 -2.36 7.85 -3.90
N CYS A 205 -1.41 7.89 -2.97
CA CYS A 205 -1.66 8.32 -1.60
C CYS A 205 -2.13 9.77 -1.58
N LYS A 206 -1.46 10.66 -2.31
CA LYS A 206 -1.91 12.05 -2.47
C LYS A 206 -3.36 12.14 -2.95
N LYS A 207 -3.71 11.45 -4.05
CA LYS A 207 -5.09 11.43 -4.56
C LYS A 207 -6.10 10.95 -3.52
N MET A 208 -5.75 9.94 -2.74
CA MET A 208 -6.62 9.41 -1.68
C MET A 208 -6.79 10.40 -0.52
N LEU A 209 -5.71 11.04 -0.07
CA LEU A 209 -5.76 12.10 0.94
C LEU A 209 -6.59 13.30 0.46
N ASP A 210 -6.40 13.74 -0.79
CA ASP A 210 -7.18 14.82 -1.40
C ASP A 210 -8.68 14.46 -1.43
N LYS A 211 -9.01 13.22 -1.81
CA LYS A 211 -10.40 12.75 -1.84
C LYS A 211 -11.01 12.64 -0.45
N LEU A 212 -10.25 12.16 0.54
CA LEU A 212 -10.66 12.15 1.94
C LEU A 212 -10.98 13.56 2.43
N TYR A 213 -10.11 14.54 2.15
CA TYR A 213 -10.38 15.94 2.47
C TYR A 213 -11.66 16.46 1.78
N GLN A 214 -11.84 16.19 0.49
CA GLN A 214 -13.04 16.62 -0.25
C GLN A 214 -14.35 16.04 0.33
N VAL A 215 -14.32 14.80 0.80
CA VAL A 215 -15.49 14.11 1.35
C VAL A 215 -15.74 14.46 2.81
N THR A 216 -14.69 14.51 3.63
CA THR A 216 -14.79 14.61 5.10
C THR A 216 -14.51 16.01 5.63
N GLY A 217 -13.86 16.88 4.87
CA GLY A 217 -13.38 18.17 5.36
C GLY A 217 -12.21 18.10 6.35
N VAL A 218 -11.72 16.90 6.69
CA VAL A 218 -10.56 16.69 7.57
C VAL A 218 -9.28 16.95 6.77
N LYS A 219 -8.43 17.85 7.26
CA LYS A 219 -7.23 18.29 6.54
C LYS A 219 -6.03 17.43 6.91
N PHE A 220 -5.24 17.07 5.90
CA PHE A 220 -4.01 16.30 6.06
C PHE A 220 -2.82 17.12 5.57
N HIS A 221 -1.80 17.21 6.41
CA HIS A 221 -0.53 17.86 6.12
C HIS A 221 0.54 16.77 5.98
N PRO A 222 0.73 16.21 4.77
CA PRO A 222 1.83 15.28 4.53
C PRO A 222 3.15 16.03 4.62
N VAL A 223 4.05 15.53 5.46
CA VAL A 223 5.42 16.04 5.62
C VAL A 223 6.38 14.91 5.28
N ILE A 224 7.31 15.18 4.37
CA ILE A 224 8.32 14.22 3.95
C ILE A 224 9.58 14.49 4.76
N GLY A 225 9.94 13.53 5.61
CA GLY A 225 11.24 13.56 6.28
C GLY A 225 12.35 13.00 5.40
N GLN A 226 13.59 13.32 5.76
CA GLN A 226 14.80 12.81 5.15
C GLN A 226 15.33 11.63 5.97
N ARG A 227 15.75 10.54 5.32
CA ARG A 227 16.49 9.47 6.03
C ARG A 227 17.97 9.80 6.09
N VAL A 228 18.60 9.52 7.24
CA VAL A 228 20.06 9.69 7.43
C VAL A 228 20.82 8.81 6.44
N GLU A 229 20.35 7.58 6.25
CA GLU A 229 20.91 6.64 5.28
C GLU A 229 20.17 6.74 3.94
N ASN A 230 20.87 7.22 2.92
CA ASN A 230 20.38 7.24 1.54
C ASN A 230 20.35 5.80 0.98
N TYR A 231 19.28 5.07 1.24
CA TYR A 231 19.05 3.79 0.59
C TYR A 231 18.61 4.02 -0.86
N LYS A 232 19.49 3.74 -1.82
CA LYS A 232 19.13 3.72 -3.24
C LYS A 232 18.54 2.35 -3.57
N TYR A 233 17.29 2.33 -4.04
CA TYR A 233 16.73 1.10 -4.61
C TYR A 233 17.34 0.90 -6.00
N GLU A 234 18.01 -0.22 -6.22
CA GLU A 234 18.28 -0.69 -7.57
C GLU A 234 16.92 -0.97 -8.23
N GLN A 235 16.56 -0.15 -9.21
CA GLN A 235 15.34 -0.38 -9.99
C GLN A 235 15.50 -1.70 -10.73
N GLN A 236 14.80 -2.74 -10.29
CA GLN A 236 14.65 -3.93 -11.12
C GLN A 236 13.91 -3.51 -12.39
N VAL A 237 14.61 -3.51 -13.52
CA VAL A 237 14.05 -3.26 -14.84
C VAL A 237 12.94 -4.30 -15.05
N VAL A 238 11.69 -3.87 -14.90
CA VAL A 238 10.53 -4.71 -15.22
C VAL A 238 10.52 -4.83 -16.74
N HIS A 239 11.13 -5.90 -17.28
CA HIS A 239 11.03 -6.22 -18.69
C HIS A 239 9.55 -6.38 -19.05
N ARG A 240 9.02 -5.32 -19.66
CA ARG A 240 7.70 -5.30 -20.26
C ARG A 240 7.78 -6.26 -21.44
N ASN A 241 7.38 -7.51 -21.25
CA ASN A 241 7.23 -8.47 -22.34
C ASN A 241 6.15 -7.95 -23.29
N LYS A 242 6.57 -7.12 -24.25
CA LYS A 242 5.79 -6.70 -25.40
C LYS A 242 5.64 -7.94 -26.27
N ARG A 243 4.61 -8.75 -26.02
CA ARG A 243 4.19 -9.79 -26.96
C ARG A 243 3.91 -9.09 -28.29
N ARG A 244 4.80 -9.32 -29.26
CA ARG A 244 4.63 -9.00 -30.67
C ARG A 244 3.30 -9.62 -31.13
N ARG A 245 2.28 -8.79 -31.31
CA ARG A 245 1.40 -8.92 -32.48
C ARG A 245 2.24 -8.37 -33.60
N ASP A 246 2.58 -9.20 -34.58
CA ASP A 246 2.96 -8.87 -35.96
C ASP A 246 3.46 -10.17 -36.62
N ARG A 247 2.86 -10.51 -37.77
CA ARG A 247 2.87 -11.73 -38.61
C ARG A 247 1.47 -12.35 -38.62
N ASP A 248 0.66 -12.25 -39.68
CA ASP A 248 0.98 -12.31 -41.11
C ASP A 248 0.09 -11.36 -41.94
N ASP A 249 0.71 -10.50 -42.75
CA ASP A 249 0.13 -9.83 -43.91
C ASP A 249 1.30 -9.56 -44.90
N GLU A 250 1.49 -10.47 -45.86
CA GLU A 250 2.13 -10.26 -47.17
C GLU A 250 1.37 -11.21 -48.14
N ASP A 251 0.47 -10.66 -48.98
CA ASP A 251 0.70 -10.27 -50.40
C ASP A 251 0.51 -11.49 -51.34
N GLY A 252 -0.31 -11.57 -52.37
CA GLY A 252 -1.20 -10.67 -53.12
C GLY A 252 -1.48 -11.33 -54.49
N SER A 253 -2.70 -11.15 -55.06
CA SER A 253 -3.12 -11.32 -56.48
C SER A 253 -4.13 -12.45 -56.85
N SER A 254 -5.30 -12.00 -57.33
CA SER A 254 -6.46 -12.69 -57.97
C SER A 254 -6.19 -13.13 -59.44
N PRO A 255 -7.16 -13.58 -60.30
CA PRO A 255 -8.61 -13.85 -60.13
C PRO A 255 -9.17 -15.14 -60.81
N ASP A 256 -10.48 -15.36 -60.62
CA ASP A 256 -11.49 -15.90 -61.56
C ASP A 256 -12.38 -17.09 -61.12
N GLU A 257 -13.65 -16.90 -61.49
CA GLU A 257 -14.80 -17.82 -61.61
C GLU A 257 -15.64 -18.25 -60.40
N ALA A 258 -16.95 -18.14 -60.60
CA ALA A 258 -18.08 -18.53 -59.76
C ALA A 258 -19.07 -19.32 -60.65
N PRO A 259 -20.18 -19.95 -60.17
CA PRO A 259 -20.52 -20.54 -58.86
C PRO A 259 -21.11 -22.00 -59.02
N PRO A 260 -22.18 -22.47 -58.31
CA PRO A 260 -22.20 -23.44 -57.20
C PRO A 260 -22.90 -24.80 -57.56
N PRO A 261 -23.22 -25.78 -56.66
CA PRO A 261 -24.36 -25.67 -55.72
C PRO A 261 -24.29 -26.50 -54.40
N SER A 262 -25.35 -26.30 -53.60
CA SER A 262 -25.87 -26.97 -52.38
C SER A 262 -25.59 -28.47 -52.15
N HIS A 263 -25.49 -28.90 -50.88
CA HIS A 263 -26.44 -29.82 -50.20
C HIS A 263 -25.99 -30.18 -48.76
N LEU A 264 -26.90 -29.97 -47.80
CA LEU A 264 -27.32 -30.84 -46.68
C LEU A 264 -26.34 -31.77 -45.93
N ARG A 265 -26.61 -31.87 -44.61
CA ARG A 265 -26.45 -33.04 -43.68
C ARG A 265 -25.05 -33.25 -43.10
N THR A 266 -24.78 -33.60 -41.82
CA THR A 266 -25.54 -33.93 -40.59
C THR A 266 -24.54 -33.87 -39.41
N ARG A 267 -24.99 -33.70 -38.16
CA ARG A 267 -24.20 -34.05 -36.95
C ARG A 267 -23.92 -35.56 -36.88
N PRO A 268 -22.86 -35.99 -36.16
CA PRO A 268 -23.09 -36.69 -34.87
C PRO A 268 -22.08 -36.36 -33.75
N ASP A 269 -22.56 -36.41 -32.50
CA ASP A 269 -21.77 -36.51 -31.25
C ASP A 269 -21.31 -38.00 -31.02
N PRO A 270 -20.82 -38.44 -29.84
CA PRO A 270 -19.42 -38.40 -29.38
C PRO A 270 -18.90 -39.80 -28.95
N GLN A 271 -17.60 -40.08 -29.02
CA GLN A 271 -16.99 -41.22 -28.29
C GLN A 271 -15.58 -40.90 -27.76
N THR A 272 -15.42 -41.07 -26.44
CA THR A 272 -14.18 -41.01 -25.64
C THR A 272 -13.35 -42.29 -25.82
N PRO A 273 -12.03 -42.31 -25.52
CA PRO A 273 -11.59 -42.88 -24.22
C PRO A 273 -10.29 -42.26 -23.62
N PRO A 274 -9.88 -42.67 -22.40
CA PRO A 274 -9.05 -41.88 -21.49
C PRO A 274 -7.55 -42.26 -21.50
N ALA A 275 -6.67 -41.36 -21.05
CA ALA A 275 -5.26 -41.68 -20.81
C ALA A 275 -4.72 -41.10 -19.49
N LYS A 276 -4.59 -42.02 -18.52
CA LYS A 276 -3.46 -42.25 -17.61
C LYS A 276 -2.84 -41.06 -16.86
N ARG A 277 -3.22 -41.00 -15.58
CA ARG A 277 -2.46 -40.45 -14.46
C ARG A 277 -1.12 -41.20 -14.32
N ILE A 278 -0.01 -40.49 -14.47
CA ILE A 278 1.31 -40.94 -14.00
C ILE A 278 1.63 -40.13 -12.74
N GLU A 279 1.69 -40.84 -11.62
CA GLU A 279 2.27 -40.36 -10.37
C GLU A 279 3.80 -40.39 -10.48
N GLY A 280 4.46 -39.42 -9.83
CA GLY A 280 5.86 -39.54 -9.44
C GLY A 280 6.87 -38.80 -10.31
N GLN A 281 6.98 -37.50 -10.12
CA GLN A 281 8.29 -36.84 -10.10
C GLN A 281 8.25 -35.72 -9.07
N ALA A 282 8.92 -35.96 -7.94
CA ALA A 282 9.17 -34.96 -6.93
C ALA A 282 9.99 -33.83 -7.57
N ALA A 283 9.33 -32.69 -7.82
CA ALA A 283 10.02 -31.48 -8.22
C ALA A 283 10.91 -31.04 -7.06
N THR A 284 12.23 -31.11 -7.27
CA THR A 284 13.23 -30.43 -6.44
C THR A 284 12.78 -28.99 -6.19
N PRO A 285 12.73 -28.51 -4.93
CA PRO A 285 12.38 -27.12 -4.66
C PRO A 285 13.51 -26.23 -5.15
N GLN A 286 13.36 -25.68 -6.35
CA GLN A 286 14.17 -24.56 -6.81
C GLN A 286 13.95 -23.39 -5.83
N SER A 287 14.98 -23.04 -5.08
CA SER A 287 14.99 -21.88 -4.21
C SER A 287 14.99 -20.62 -5.09
N TYR A 288 13.81 -20.05 -5.30
CA TYR A 288 13.68 -18.75 -5.93
C TYR A 288 13.74 -17.67 -4.83
N PRO A 289 14.51 -16.58 -5.05
CA PRO A 289 14.63 -15.51 -4.06
C PRO A 289 13.24 -14.92 -3.82
N GLU A 290 12.87 -14.82 -2.54
CA GLU A 290 11.70 -14.08 -2.09
C GLU A 290 11.69 -12.73 -2.79
N LYS A 291 10.69 -12.49 -3.64
CA LYS A 291 10.57 -11.22 -4.36
C LYS A 291 10.14 -10.15 -3.36
N TYR A 292 11.13 -9.56 -2.71
CA TYR A 292 11.02 -8.29 -2.01
C TYR A 292 10.46 -7.24 -2.96
N LEU A 293 9.60 -6.38 -2.41
CA LEU A 293 8.92 -5.32 -3.13
C LEU A 293 9.93 -4.52 -3.96
N PRO A 294 9.72 -4.31 -5.27
CA PRO A 294 10.46 -3.29 -5.99
C PRO A 294 10.10 -1.92 -5.36
N GLY A 295 11.10 -1.05 -5.24
CA GLY A 295 10.88 0.32 -4.79
C GLY A 295 9.77 0.99 -5.61
N THR A 296 8.96 1.83 -4.96
CA THR A 296 7.96 2.66 -5.65
C THR A 296 8.65 3.43 -6.79
N PRO A 297 8.15 3.38 -8.03
CA PRO A 297 8.80 4.06 -9.16
C PRO A 297 8.88 5.57 -8.90
N VAL A 298 10.08 6.11 -9.13
CA VAL A 298 10.40 7.54 -9.03
C VAL A 298 9.97 8.19 -10.34
N TYR A 299 9.23 9.30 -10.26
CA TYR A 299 9.05 10.22 -11.39
C TYR A 299 9.89 11.45 -11.10
N ASP A 300 10.89 11.71 -11.94
CA ASP A 300 11.60 12.98 -11.95
C ASP A 300 10.66 14.03 -12.52
N TRP A 301 10.25 15.00 -11.69
CA TRP A 301 9.57 16.18 -12.19
C TRP A 301 10.63 17.17 -12.69
N PRO A 302 10.44 17.80 -13.87
CA PRO A 302 11.33 18.85 -14.31
C PRO A 302 11.34 19.98 -13.27
N THR A 303 12.54 20.31 -12.79
CA THR A 303 12.78 21.48 -11.96
C THR A 303 12.30 22.73 -12.71
N VAL A 304 11.39 23.49 -12.10
CA VAL A 304 11.04 24.82 -12.58
C VAL A 304 12.30 25.69 -12.43
N PRO A 305 12.78 26.35 -13.50
CA PRO A 305 13.91 27.27 -13.40
C PRO A 305 13.55 28.43 -12.45
N ARG A 306 14.50 28.80 -11.60
CA ARG A 306 14.40 29.98 -10.73
C ARG A 306 14.41 31.27 -11.55
#